data_AF-A0A329UNV9-F1
#
_entry.id   AF-A0A329UNV9-F1
#
_cell.length_a   1.000
_cell.length_b   1.000
_cell.length_c   1.000
_cell.angle_alpha   90.00
_cell.angle_beta   90.00
_cell.angle_gamma   90.00
#
_symmetry.space_group_name_H-M   'P 1'
#
loop_
_entity.id
_entity.type
_entity.pdbx_description
1 polymer ?
#
loop_
_entity_poly.entity_id
_entity_poly.type
_entity_poly.pdbx_seq_one_letter_code
_entity_poly.pdbx_strand_id
1 'polypeptide(L)'
;MIPFLKKNKDGKKPPKPTVPRTAQESVPFQRMFEDGTCRVRPGYYTRTIQYQDINYQLAQQEDKTAIFEEWCSFLNFFDSSIHFELSFVNTATDSADFEKSIRIPYQQDGFDDVRAEYSQMLRQQLSKGNNGLTKTKFLTYGIEGDSMAQVKPRLEHIQNDLMNNFHRLGVLAKPLDGTERLRLMHGMLNMDGANKFHFNWKDLVPSGLSVKDAIAPTALAFKNSRTFQMGGIFGAVSFLNITASDLSDQLLKDFLDMDSSQIVTMHIQSVDQNKAIKTIKHTITELDRSKIEEQKKAVRAGYDMDVLPSDLATYGRDAKALLKELQSQNERMFLVTFLVLNTGKTGQELETNVFQAVSIAQKHNCELCRLDFQQEQGLMSSLPLADCQIEIQRGLTTSSTAIFVPFTTQELFDNGKESLYYGLNALSNNLIMVDRKKLKNPNGLILGTPGSGKSFSAKREICNAFLVTDDDIIICDPECEYAPLVERLHGQVIHISPASTQYINPMDINSNYSEEDNPLALKADFVLSLCELVVGGKEGLQPVEKTVIDRCVHVIYRKYFENPTPE
;
A
#
# COMPACT_ATOMS: atom_id res chain seq x y z
N MET A 1 29.89 15.66 -2.25
CA MET A 1 28.68 16.51 -2.26
C MET A 1 28.74 17.38 -3.52
N ILE A 2 27.89 17.14 -4.54
CA ILE A 2 27.91 17.92 -5.81
C ILE A 2 26.75 18.93 -5.73
N PRO A 3 27.00 20.22 -5.51
CA PRO A 3 25.93 21.22 -5.49
C PRO A 3 25.48 21.54 -6.92
N PHE A 4 24.26 21.15 -7.26
CA PHE A 4 23.57 21.61 -8.47
C PHE A 4 22.91 22.97 -8.18
N LEU A 5 23.67 24.05 -8.32
CA LEU A 5 23.10 25.40 -8.21
C LEU A 5 22.29 25.75 -9.47
N LYS A 6 20.98 25.94 -9.32
CA LYS A 6 20.09 26.46 -10.37
C LYS A 6 20.48 27.91 -10.70
N LYS A 7 20.99 28.17 -11.91
CA LYS A 7 20.98 29.52 -12.51
C LYS A 7 19.67 29.69 -13.28
N ASN A 8 18.74 30.48 -12.75
CA ASN A 8 17.56 30.93 -13.51
C ASN A 8 18.02 31.81 -14.68
N LYS A 9 17.59 31.46 -15.90
CA LYS A 9 17.95 32.14 -17.16
C LYS A 9 17.01 33.28 -17.56
N ASP A 10 15.98 33.56 -16.77
CA ASP A 10 15.03 34.63 -17.04
C ASP A 10 15.25 35.80 -16.07
N GLY A 11 15.67 36.95 -16.59
CA GLY A 11 15.94 38.19 -15.85
C GLY A 11 14.72 38.85 -15.18
N LYS A 12 13.65 38.10 -14.90
CA LYS A 12 12.54 38.56 -14.07
C LYS A 12 12.85 38.21 -12.62
N LYS A 13 13.02 39.24 -11.77
CA LYS A 13 13.08 39.05 -10.32
C LYS A 13 11.85 38.23 -9.89
N PRO A 14 12.01 37.12 -9.16
CA PRO A 14 10.85 36.43 -8.59
C PRO A 14 10.08 37.44 -7.73
N PRO A 15 8.74 37.39 -7.72
CA PRO A 15 7.95 38.22 -6.80
C PRO A 15 8.46 37.99 -5.38
N LYS A 16 8.58 39.07 -4.59
CA LYS A 16 9.00 38.97 -3.19
C LYS A 16 8.09 37.94 -2.50
N PRO A 17 8.63 36.93 -1.80
CA PRO A 17 7.80 35.98 -1.07
C PRO A 17 6.98 36.76 -0.04
N THR A 18 5.67 36.77 -0.23
CA THR A 18 4.72 37.25 0.80
C THR A 18 4.76 36.25 1.93
N VAL A 19 5.19 36.70 3.12
CA VAL A 19 5.14 35.89 4.34
C VAL A 19 3.67 35.51 4.59
N PRO A 20 3.33 34.21 4.67
CA PRO A 20 1.97 33.77 4.96
C PRO A 20 1.47 34.37 6.26
N ARG A 21 0.25 34.90 6.25
CA ARG A 21 -0.42 35.49 7.43
C ARG A 21 -1.47 34.57 8.03
N THR A 22 -1.88 33.54 7.29
CA THR A 22 -2.88 32.55 7.68
C THR A 22 -2.39 31.15 7.36
N ALA A 23 -2.92 30.13 8.06
CA ALA A 23 -2.56 28.74 7.77
C ALA A 23 -2.93 28.33 6.32
N GLN A 24 -4.00 28.92 5.77
CA GLN A 24 -4.43 28.73 4.39
C GLN A 24 -3.41 29.29 3.38
N GLU A 25 -2.80 30.43 3.68
CA GLU A 25 -1.78 31.04 2.82
C GLU A 25 -0.50 30.19 2.76
N SER A 26 -0.19 29.44 3.82
CA SER A 26 0.97 28.53 3.85
C SER A 26 0.84 27.37 2.86
N VAL A 27 -0.39 26.86 2.62
CA VAL A 27 -0.61 25.71 1.72
C VAL A 27 -0.30 26.09 0.26
N PRO A 28 0.69 25.47 -0.42
CA PRO A 28 1.29 26.04 -1.62
C PRO A 28 0.57 25.62 -2.92
N PHE A 29 -0.75 25.78 -3.00
CA PHE A 29 -1.46 25.63 -4.28
C PHE A 29 -2.45 26.76 -4.57
N GLN A 30 -2.74 26.98 -5.85
CA GLN A 30 -3.68 28.02 -6.30
C GLN A 30 -5.11 27.50 -6.42
N ARG A 31 -5.31 26.30 -6.98
CA ARG A 31 -6.64 25.74 -7.20
C ARG A 31 -6.65 24.21 -7.25
N MET A 32 -7.59 23.60 -6.54
CA MET A 32 -7.96 22.19 -6.72
C MET A 32 -9.19 22.09 -7.63
N PHE A 33 -9.17 21.15 -8.56
CA PHE A 33 -10.30 20.82 -9.44
C PHE A 33 -10.97 19.52 -9.00
N GLU A 34 -12.25 19.34 -9.33
CA GLU A 34 -13.04 18.15 -8.96
C GLU A 34 -12.44 16.84 -9.48
N ASP A 35 -11.80 16.88 -10.65
CA ASP A 35 -11.17 15.71 -11.28
C ASP A 35 -9.83 15.31 -10.66
N GLY A 36 -9.44 15.93 -9.54
CA GLY A 36 -8.18 15.65 -8.86
C GLY A 36 -6.98 16.37 -9.44
N THR A 37 -7.12 17.17 -10.50
CA THR A 37 -6.03 18.04 -10.97
C THR A 37 -5.85 19.20 -9.99
N CYS A 38 -4.61 19.53 -9.66
CA CYS A 38 -4.28 20.68 -8.82
C CYS A 38 -3.36 21.63 -9.59
N ARG A 39 -3.72 22.92 -9.66
CA ARG A 39 -2.81 23.96 -10.12
C ARG A 39 -2.06 24.50 -8.91
N VAL A 40 -0.79 24.12 -8.78
CA VAL A 40 0.07 24.47 -7.65
C VAL A 40 0.53 25.93 -7.79
N ARG A 41 1.07 26.28 -8.96
CA ARG A 41 1.54 27.62 -9.31
C ARG A 41 1.21 27.92 -10.78
N PRO A 42 1.33 29.17 -11.28
CA PRO A 42 1.04 29.47 -12.67
C PRO A 42 1.92 28.61 -13.59
N GLY A 43 1.29 27.86 -14.49
CA GLY A 43 1.99 26.96 -15.40
C GLY A 43 2.16 25.52 -14.91
N TYR A 44 2.01 25.23 -13.61
CA TYR A 44 2.34 23.91 -13.07
C TYR A 44 1.12 23.19 -12.48
N TYR A 45 0.87 21.98 -12.95
CA TYR A 45 -0.30 21.18 -12.59
C TYR A 45 0.08 19.76 -12.21
N THR A 46 -0.58 19.24 -11.18
CA THR A 46 -0.28 17.91 -10.61
C THR A 46 -1.51 17.04 -10.41
N ARG A 47 -1.30 15.73 -10.39
CA ARG A 47 -2.27 14.70 -9.98
C ARG A 47 -1.62 13.72 -9.02
N THR A 48 -2.45 13.01 -8.25
CA THR A 48 -1.99 12.04 -7.24
C THR A 48 -2.67 10.69 -7.48
N ILE A 49 -1.88 9.62 -7.38
CA ILE A 49 -2.32 8.23 -7.44
C ILE A 49 -2.04 7.61 -6.08
N GLN A 50 -3.03 6.98 -5.47
CA GLN A 50 -2.84 6.11 -4.32
C GLN A 50 -2.53 4.70 -4.82
N TYR A 51 -1.57 4.02 -4.21
CA TYR A 51 -1.24 2.64 -4.55
C TYR A 51 -1.07 1.76 -3.31
N GLN A 52 -1.36 0.48 -3.47
CA GLN A 52 -1.25 -0.52 -2.43
C GLN A 52 0.15 -1.14 -2.37
N ASP A 53 0.40 -1.86 -1.29
CA ASP A 53 1.64 -2.58 -1.11
C ASP A 53 1.61 -3.93 -1.83
N ILE A 54 2.79 -4.47 -2.15
CA ILE A 54 2.97 -5.84 -2.65
C ILE A 54 3.96 -6.58 -1.74
N ASN A 55 3.93 -7.90 -1.77
CA ASN A 55 4.88 -8.72 -1.02
C ASN A 55 6.27 -8.64 -1.66
N TYR A 56 7.11 -7.74 -1.16
CA TYR A 56 8.52 -7.67 -1.57
C TYR A 56 9.42 -8.37 -0.55
N GLN A 57 9.19 -8.16 0.76
CA GLN A 57 10.10 -8.69 1.80
C GLN A 57 10.10 -10.22 1.89
N LEU A 58 8.92 -10.84 1.74
CA LEU A 58 8.71 -12.29 1.76
C LEU A 58 8.96 -12.95 0.40
N ALA A 59 9.17 -12.17 -0.65
CA ALA A 59 9.38 -12.72 -1.99
C ALA A 59 10.72 -13.46 -2.08
N GLN A 60 10.78 -14.45 -2.97
CA GLN A 60 12.03 -15.14 -3.28
C GLN A 60 13.03 -14.17 -3.91
N GLN A 61 14.32 -14.52 -3.87
CA GLN A 61 15.36 -13.63 -4.39
C GLN A 61 15.15 -13.28 -5.87
N GLU A 62 14.69 -14.25 -6.67
CA GLU A 62 14.38 -14.06 -8.10
C GLU A 62 13.24 -13.05 -8.30
N ASP A 63 12.15 -13.18 -7.53
CA ASP A 63 11.02 -12.26 -7.55
C ASP A 63 11.42 -10.85 -7.08
N LYS A 64 12.27 -10.74 -6.05
CA LYS A 64 12.81 -9.46 -5.58
C LYS A 64 13.58 -8.76 -6.68
N THR A 65 14.44 -9.49 -7.40
CA THR A 65 15.19 -8.95 -8.53
C THR A 65 14.26 -8.50 -9.65
N ALA A 66 13.24 -9.28 -10.00
CA ALA A 66 12.26 -8.90 -11.02
C ALA A 66 11.47 -7.63 -10.64
N ILE A 67 10.98 -7.55 -9.40
CA ILE A 67 10.28 -6.36 -8.88
C ILE A 67 11.23 -5.15 -8.91
N PHE A 68 12.49 -5.33 -8.53
CA PHE A 68 13.49 -4.25 -8.53
C PHE A 68 13.77 -3.75 -9.96
N GLU A 69 13.92 -4.63 -10.94
CA GLU A 69 14.13 -4.27 -12.34
C GLU A 69 12.91 -3.53 -12.93
N GLU A 70 11.70 -3.99 -12.64
CA GLU A 70 10.47 -3.31 -13.05
C GLU A 70 10.31 -1.95 -12.34
N TRP A 71 10.76 -1.84 -11.08
CA TRP A 71 10.80 -0.56 -10.37
C TRP A 71 11.82 0.42 -10.96
N CYS A 72 12.99 -0.06 -11.40
CA CYS A 72 13.95 0.75 -12.16
C CYS A 72 13.33 1.25 -13.48
N SER A 73 12.61 0.38 -14.20
CA SER A 73 11.86 0.75 -15.41
C SER A 73 10.80 1.80 -15.12
N PHE A 74 10.07 1.65 -14.01
CA PHE A 74 9.08 2.61 -13.51
C PHE A 74 9.70 3.99 -13.26
N LEU A 75 10.85 4.07 -12.58
CA LEU A 75 11.54 5.35 -12.35
C LEU A 75 12.03 5.97 -13.67
N ASN A 76 12.49 5.15 -14.60
CA ASN A 76 12.95 5.58 -15.93
C ASN A 76 11.82 6.04 -16.86
N PHE A 77 10.56 5.76 -16.55
CA PHE A 77 9.43 6.35 -17.28
C PHE A 77 9.42 7.89 -17.15
N PHE A 78 9.80 8.42 -15.99
CA PHE A 78 9.83 9.86 -15.76
C PHE A 78 11.01 10.50 -16.50
N ASP A 79 10.68 11.32 -17.51
CA ASP A 79 11.66 12.18 -18.16
C ASP A 79 11.87 13.50 -17.40
N SER A 80 12.77 14.34 -17.90
CA SER A 80 13.09 15.61 -17.25
C SER A 80 11.95 16.65 -17.25
N SER A 81 10.83 16.40 -17.94
CA SER A 81 9.66 17.27 -18.00
C SER A 81 8.58 16.91 -16.98
N ILE A 82 8.65 15.72 -16.38
CA ILE A 82 7.71 15.25 -15.37
C ILE A 82 8.40 15.32 -14.01
N HIS A 83 7.84 16.14 -13.13
CA HIS A 83 8.20 16.19 -11.72
C HIS A 83 7.39 15.13 -10.97
N PHE A 84 7.99 14.38 -10.05
CA PHE A 84 7.23 13.45 -9.24
C PHE A 84 7.74 13.33 -7.81
N GLU A 85 6.83 12.89 -6.96
CA GLU A 85 6.98 12.77 -5.52
C GLU A 85 6.35 11.45 -5.06
N LEU A 86 7.07 10.71 -4.23
CA LEU A 86 6.53 9.57 -3.50
C LEU A 86 6.29 9.99 -2.05
N SER A 87 5.06 9.88 -1.58
CA SER A 87 4.66 10.24 -0.23
C SER A 87 4.14 8.99 0.51
N PHE A 88 4.73 8.71 1.67
CA PHE A 88 4.33 7.61 2.55
C PHE A 88 3.79 8.21 3.83
N VAL A 89 2.49 8.07 4.03
CA VAL A 89 1.75 8.72 5.11
C VAL A 89 1.37 7.67 6.13
N ASN A 90 2.03 7.74 7.30
CA ASN A 90 1.70 6.95 8.48
C ASN A 90 0.92 7.86 9.42
N THR A 91 -0.37 7.61 9.58
CA THR A 91 -1.23 8.37 10.49
C THR A 91 -1.90 7.44 11.46
N ALA A 92 -2.13 7.90 12.69
CA ALA A 92 -3.04 7.24 13.61
C ALA A 92 -4.40 7.03 12.93
N THR A 93 -4.82 5.78 12.84
CA THR A 93 -6.14 5.38 12.40
C THR A 93 -7.16 6.01 13.34
N ASP A 94 -8.19 6.68 12.80
CA ASP A 94 -9.35 7.08 13.61
C ASP A 94 -9.98 5.78 14.13
N SER A 95 -9.74 5.49 15.41
CA SER A 95 -10.18 4.26 16.05
C SER A 95 -11.69 4.09 15.89
N ALA A 96 -12.47 5.18 15.85
CA ALA A 96 -13.91 5.11 15.69
C ALA A 96 -14.35 4.67 14.29
N ASP A 97 -13.65 5.07 13.24
CA ASP A 97 -14.02 4.70 11.86
C ASP A 97 -13.58 3.27 11.53
N PHE A 98 -12.42 2.83 12.04
CA PHE A 98 -11.99 1.44 11.89
C PHE A 98 -12.77 0.48 12.81
N GLU A 99 -13.13 0.93 14.00
CA GLU A 99 -14.01 0.16 14.89
C GLU A 99 -15.38 -0.08 14.25
N LYS A 100 -15.92 0.91 13.51
CA LYS A 100 -17.14 0.72 12.73
C LYS A 100 -16.98 -0.33 11.63
N SER A 101 -15.82 -0.42 10.98
CA SER A 101 -15.62 -1.37 9.87
C SER A 101 -15.44 -2.82 10.36
N ILE A 102 -14.94 -3.04 11.58
CA ILE A 102 -14.81 -4.38 12.17
C ILE A 102 -15.99 -4.80 13.05
N ARG A 103 -16.89 -3.86 13.37
CA ARG A 103 -18.03 -4.14 14.25
C ARG A 103 -19.08 -4.97 13.51
N ILE A 104 -19.39 -6.14 14.07
CA ILE A 104 -20.52 -6.95 13.60
C ILE A 104 -21.81 -6.32 14.16
N PRO A 105 -22.76 -5.89 13.31
CA PRO A 105 -24.01 -5.27 13.76
C PRO A 105 -24.88 -6.28 14.51
N TYR A 106 -25.60 -5.82 15.53
CA TYR A 106 -26.61 -6.62 16.22
C TYR A 106 -27.79 -6.93 15.32
N GLN A 107 -28.31 -8.15 15.43
CA GLN A 107 -29.40 -8.67 14.60
C GLN A 107 -30.63 -9.09 15.41
N GLN A 108 -30.55 -9.10 16.75
CA GLN A 108 -31.66 -9.49 17.64
C GLN A 108 -32.17 -10.92 17.42
N ASP A 109 -31.29 -11.81 16.99
CA ASP A 109 -31.55 -13.22 16.69
C ASP A 109 -31.14 -14.18 17.84
N GLY A 110 -30.71 -13.63 18.98
CA GLY A 110 -30.24 -14.39 20.13
C GLY A 110 -28.72 -14.62 20.18
N PHE A 111 -27.94 -14.10 19.22
CA PHE A 111 -26.47 -14.23 19.16
C PHE A 111 -25.72 -12.90 19.32
N ASP A 112 -26.41 -11.83 19.73
CA ASP A 112 -25.79 -10.50 19.90
C ASP A 112 -24.72 -10.46 20.99
N ASP A 113 -24.83 -11.32 22.01
CA ASP A 113 -23.79 -11.54 23.02
C ASP A 113 -22.51 -12.11 22.40
N VAL A 114 -22.65 -13.10 21.52
CA VAL A 114 -21.53 -13.69 20.76
C VAL A 114 -20.93 -12.66 19.80
N ARG A 115 -21.75 -11.86 19.11
CA ARG A 115 -21.26 -10.77 18.24
C ARG A 115 -20.49 -9.72 19.02
N ALA A 116 -20.94 -9.39 20.24
CA ALA A 116 -20.27 -8.45 21.13
C ALA A 116 -18.90 -9.00 21.59
N GLU A 117 -18.84 -10.26 22.01
CA GLU A 117 -17.60 -10.92 22.41
C GLU A 117 -16.61 -11.01 21.24
N TYR A 118 -17.08 -11.40 20.05
CA TYR A 118 -16.25 -11.48 18.86
C TYR A 118 -15.70 -10.12 18.43
N SER A 119 -16.56 -9.09 18.45
CA SER A 119 -16.14 -7.70 18.19
C SER A 119 -15.11 -7.22 19.21
N GLN A 120 -15.24 -7.62 20.49
CA GLN A 120 -14.24 -7.31 21.52
C GLN A 120 -12.92 -8.03 21.25
N MET A 121 -12.93 -9.29 20.82
CA MET A 121 -11.73 -10.02 20.40
C MET A 121 -11.04 -9.30 19.24
N LEU A 122 -11.78 -8.88 18.21
CA LEU A 122 -11.23 -8.16 17.06
C LEU A 122 -10.59 -6.83 17.49
N ARG A 123 -11.23 -6.08 18.39
CA ARG A 123 -10.66 -4.85 18.98
C ARG A 123 -9.37 -5.12 19.75
N GLN A 124 -9.31 -6.21 20.52
CA GLN A 124 -8.09 -6.58 21.24
C GLN A 124 -6.97 -6.97 20.28
N GLN A 125 -7.27 -7.74 19.23
CA GLN A 125 -6.27 -8.09 18.22
C GLN A 125 -5.80 -6.85 17.46
N LEU A 126 -6.69 -5.90 17.17
CA LEU A 126 -6.31 -4.61 16.59
C LEU A 126 -5.36 -3.82 17.50
N SER A 127 -5.64 -3.77 18.81
CA SER A 127 -4.76 -3.05 19.75
C SER A 127 -3.37 -3.67 19.88
N LYS A 128 -3.25 -4.98 19.61
CA LYS A 128 -1.98 -5.72 19.57
C LYS A 128 -1.33 -5.67 18.19
N GLY A 129 -2.16 -5.52 17.17
CA GLY A 129 -1.84 -5.67 15.77
C GLY A 129 -1.65 -4.33 15.10
N ASN A 130 -0.41 -3.84 15.21
CA ASN A 130 0.02 -2.51 14.79
C ASN A 130 -0.63 -1.41 15.66
N ASN A 131 0.14 -0.40 16.07
CA ASN A 131 -0.21 0.58 17.11
C ASN A 131 -1.35 1.57 16.72
N GLY A 132 -2.36 1.11 15.99
CA GLY A 132 -3.44 1.92 15.45
C GLY A 132 -2.95 2.86 14.35
N LEU A 133 -2.02 2.44 13.49
CA LEU A 133 -1.50 3.25 12.39
C LEU A 133 -2.02 2.75 11.04
N THR A 134 -2.53 3.66 10.22
CA THR A 134 -2.81 3.42 8.80
C THR A 134 -1.60 3.87 7.98
N LYS A 135 -1.04 2.98 7.18
CA LYS A 135 0.06 3.28 6.25
C LYS A 135 -0.51 3.41 4.83
N THR A 136 -0.36 4.57 4.21
CA THR A 136 -0.82 4.82 2.84
C THR A 136 0.30 5.36 1.97
N LYS A 137 0.29 5.00 0.68
CA LYS A 137 1.35 5.35 -0.27
C LYS A 137 0.76 6.09 -1.45
N PHE A 138 1.42 7.17 -1.84
CA PHE A 138 0.97 8.06 -2.90
C PHE A 138 2.12 8.40 -3.84
N LEU A 139 1.77 8.49 -5.12
CA LEU A 139 2.61 9.06 -6.16
C LEU A 139 1.93 10.33 -6.66
N THR A 140 2.58 11.47 -6.46
CA THR A 140 2.14 12.73 -7.08
C THR A 140 3.07 13.04 -8.23
N TYR A 141 2.50 13.36 -9.39
CA TYR A 141 3.27 13.75 -10.57
C TYR A 141 2.72 15.06 -11.15
N GLY A 142 3.61 15.82 -11.79
CA GLY A 142 3.30 17.15 -12.27
C GLY A 142 4.03 17.51 -13.56
N ILE A 143 3.40 18.36 -14.36
CA ILE A 143 3.95 18.89 -15.61
C ILE A 143 3.71 20.39 -15.74
N GLU A 144 4.59 21.05 -16.49
CA GLU A 144 4.45 22.45 -16.87
C GLU A 144 3.61 22.59 -18.16
N GLY A 145 2.76 23.61 -18.23
CA GLY A 145 1.99 24.00 -19.40
C GLY A 145 1.11 25.23 -19.17
N ASP A 146 0.78 25.95 -20.25
CA ASP A 146 0.20 27.29 -20.13
C ASP A 146 -1.28 27.31 -19.72
N SER A 147 -2.02 26.24 -20.03
CA SER A 147 -3.46 26.16 -19.77
C SER A 147 -3.95 24.76 -19.43
N MET A 148 -5.04 24.70 -18.67
CA MET A 148 -5.72 23.44 -18.30
C MET A 148 -6.13 22.61 -19.53
N ALA A 149 -6.57 23.28 -20.61
CA ALA A 149 -6.99 22.60 -21.85
C ALA A 149 -5.83 21.85 -22.53
N GLN A 150 -4.61 22.40 -22.46
CA GLN A 150 -3.41 21.77 -23.01
C GLN A 150 -2.86 20.69 -22.08
N VAL A 151 -2.91 20.93 -20.76
CA VAL A 151 -2.25 20.10 -19.75
C VAL A 151 -3.06 18.85 -19.42
N LYS A 152 -4.39 18.95 -19.39
CA LYS A 152 -5.27 17.85 -18.99
C LYS A 152 -5.10 16.58 -19.84
N PRO A 153 -5.09 16.61 -21.19
CA PRO A 153 -4.88 15.41 -21.99
C PRO A 153 -3.52 14.76 -21.74
N ARG A 154 -2.47 15.57 -21.51
CA ARG A 154 -1.13 15.07 -21.19
C ARG A 154 -1.09 14.40 -19.82
N LEU A 155 -1.73 14.99 -18.81
CA LEU A 155 -1.84 14.40 -17.47
C LEU A 155 -2.62 13.08 -17.49
N GLU A 156 -3.68 12.98 -18.30
CA GLU A 156 -4.47 11.75 -18.49
C GLU A 156 -3.68 10.66 -19.18
N HIS A 157 -2.90 11.00 -20.21
CA HIS A 157 -2.01 10.05 -20.86
C HIS A 157 -0.96 9.49 -19.90
N ILE A 158 -0.27 10.39 -19.18
CA ILE A 158 0.70 10.00 -18.13
C ILE A 158 0.03 9.12 -17.07
N GLN A 159 -1.18 9.47 -16.65
CA GLN A 159 -1.94 8.68 -15.67
C GLN A 159 -2.13 7.24 -16.15
N ASN A 160 -2.59 7.05 -17.40
CA ASN A 160 -2.85 5.73 -17.96
C ASN A 160 -1.57 4.90 -18.06
N ASP A 161 -0.45 5.51 -18.46
CA ASP A 161 0.84 4.83 -18.51
C ASP A 161 1.32 4.43 -17.11
N LEU A 162 1.18 5.31 -16.11
CA LEU A 162 1.52 5.00 -14.72
C LEU A 162 0.65 3.86 -14.16
N MET A 163 -0.66 3.87 -14.44
CA MET A 163 -1.56 2.80 -14.04
C MET A 163 -1.18 1.46 -14.70
N ASN A 164 -0.77 1.47 -15.97
CA ASN A 164 -0.26 0.28 -16.64
C ASN A 164 1.05 -0.22 -16.03
N ASN A 165 1.97 0.69 -15.67
CA ASN A 165 3.22 0.32 -15.01
C ASN A 165 2.98 -0.28 -13.62
N PHE A 166 2.06 0.29 -12.82
CA PHE A 166 1.63 -0.32 -11.56
C PHE A 166 1.00 -1.70 -11.77
N HIS A 167 0.17 -1.86 -12.80
CA HIS A 167 -0.42 -3.15 -13.12
C HIS A 167 0.63 -4.22 -13.48
N ARG A 168 1.68 -3.85 -14.22
CA ARG A 168 2.82 -4.75 -14.52
C ARG A 168 3.58 -5.19 -13.27
N LEU A 169 3.70 -4.29 -12.30
CA LEU A 169 4.28 -4.58 -10.97
C LEU A 169 3.34 -5.42 -10.07
N GLY A 170 2.12 -5.72 -10.51
CA GLY A 170 1.10 -6.38 -9.68
C GLY A 170 0.52 -5.48 -8.58
N VAL A 171 0.74 -4.16 -8.68
CA VAL A 171 0.31 -3.17 -7.70
C VAL A 171 -1.09 -2.66 -8.04
N LEU A 172 -2.00 -2.74 -7.07
CA LEU A 172 -3.30 -2.08 -7.18
C LEU A 172 -3.14 -0.57 -6.94
N ALA A 173 -3.55 0.23 -7.91
CA ALA A 173 -3.46 1.68 -7.85
C ALA A 173 -4.79 2.33 -8.24
N LYS A 174 -5.04 3.55 -7.74
CA LYS A 174 -6.23 4.35 -8.03
C LYS A 174 -5.86 5.84 -8.09
N PRO A 175 -6.23 6.57 -9.16
CA PRO A 175 -6.12 8.03 -9.18
C PRO A 175 -7.10 8.67 -8.18
N LEU A 176 -6.64 9.69 -7.46
CA LEU A 176 -7.48 10.41 -6.50
C LEU A 176 -8.25 11.54 -7.18
N ASP A 177 -9.53 11.67 -6.85
CA ASP A 177 -10.32 12.85 -7.23
C ASP A 177 -9.97 14.08 -6.35
N GLY A 178 -10.59 15.23 -6.65
CA GLY A 178 -10.30 16.48 -5.94
C GLY A 178 -10.67 16.43 -4.47
N THR A 179 -11.78 15.76 -4.11
CA THR A 179 -12.22 15.60 -2.72
C THR A 179 -11.32 14.64 -1.95
N GLU A 180 -10.89 13.55 -2.58
CA GLU A 180 -9.96 12.58 -2.01
C GLU A 180 -8.57 13.20 -1.77
N ARG A 181 -8.06 14.01 -2.71
CA ARG A 181 -6.80 14.77 -2.50
C ARG A 181 -6.91 15.80 -1.39
N LEU A 182 -8.04 16.50 -1.28
CA LEU A 182 -8.29 17.43 -0.17
C LEU A 182 -8.37 16.68 1.16
N ARG A 183 -9.01 15.52 1.21
CA ARG A 183 -9.06 14.65 2.40
C ARG A 183 -7.67 14.20 2.83
N LEU A 184 -6.82 13.80 1.87
CA LEU A 184 -5.43 13.44 2.12
C LEU A 184 -4.65 14.61 2.75
N MET A 185 -4.67 15.78 2.10
CA MET A 185 -3.99 16.96 2.63
C MET A 185 -4.54 17.40 3.99
N HIS A 186 -5.84 17.33 4.21
CA HIS A 186 -6.45 17.58 5.51
C HIS A 186 -5.90 16.61 6.56
N GLY A 187 -5.85 15.30 6.27
CA GLY A 187 -5.29 14.29 7.19
C GLY A 187 -3.83 14.54 7.54
N MET A 188 -3.03 15.00 6.57
CA MET A 188 -1.62 15.37 6.80
C MET A 188 -1.48 16.65 7.63
N LEU A 189 -2.42 17.60 7.50
CA LEU A 189 -2.39 18.87 8.23
C LEU A 189 -3.14 18.83 9.58
N ASN A 190 -3.99 17.84 9.82
CA ASN A 190 -4.83 17.70 11.02
C ASN A 190 -4.66 16.32 11.67
N MET A 191 -3.40 15.90 11.89
CA MET A 191 -3.11 14.57 12.46
C MET A 191 -3.48 14.43 13.95
N ASP A 192 -3.89 15.51 14.62
CA ASP A 192 -4.39 15.45 15.99
C ASP A 192 -5.78 14.77 16.08
N GLY A 193 -6.47 14.59 14.95
CA GLY A 193 -7.79 13.96 14.85
C GLY A 193 -8.92 14.81 15.43
N ALA A 194 -8.64 16.04 15.89
CA ALA A 194 -9.62 16.91 16.53
C ALA A 194 -10.60 17.49 15.50
N ASN A 195 -10.12 17.78 14.29
CA ASN A 195 -10.92 18.27 13.18
C ASN A 195 -11.25 17.13 12.22
N LYS A 196 -12.54 16.92 11.90
CA LYS A 196 -12.96 15.91 10.93
C LYS A 196 -13.14 16.55 9.56
N PHE A 197 -12.68 15.86 8.52
CA PHE A 197 -12.82 16.35 7.15
C PHE A 197 -14.29 16.40 6.73
N HIS A 198 -14.80 17.61 6.50
CA HIS A 198 -16.11 17.85 5.92
C HIS A 198 -15.98 18.81 4.75
N PHE A 199 -16.37 18.35 3.56
CA PHE A 199 -16.23 19.14 2.35
C PHE A 199 -17.24 18.72 1.29
N ASN A 200 -17.87 19.71 0.67
CA ASN A 200 -18.72 19.54 -0.49
C ASN A 200 -18.49 20.71 -1.47
N TRP A 201 -18.26 20.41 -2.74
CA TRP A 201 -18.02 21.39 -3.78
C TRP A 201 -19.15 22.43 -3.91
N LYS A 202 -20.39 22.02 -3.63
CA LYS A 202 -21.57 22.88 -3.71
C LYS A 202 -21.59 24.00 -2.67
N ASP A 203 -20.85 23.84 -1.57
CA ASP A 203 -20.87 24.77 -0.44
C ASP A 203 -19.92 25.96 -0.66
N LEU A 204 -18.98 25.88 -1.60
CA LEU A 204 -17.96 26.91 -1.84
C LEU A 204 -18.57 28.24 -2.29
N VAL A 205 -19.47 28.23 -3.27
CA VAL A 205 -20.07 29.46 -3.82
C VAL A 205 -20.98 30.15 -2.81
N PRO A 206 -21.90 29.45 -2.11
CA PRO A 206 -22.77 30.09 -1.11
C PRO A 206 -22.03 30.59 0.13
N SER A 207 -20.99 29.88 0.58
CA SER A 207 -20.25 30.24 1.80
C SER A 207 -19.16 31.30 1.57
N GLY A 208 -18.70 31.47 0.33
CA GLY A 208 -17.52 32.27 0.01
C GLY A 208 -16.20 31.65 0.49
N LEU A 209 -16.23 30.43 1.03
CA LEU A 209 -15.05 29.70 1.48
C LEU A 209 -14.26 29.16 0.30
N SER A 210 -12.97 28.96 0.52
CA SER A 210 -12.06 28.30 -0.39
C SER A 210 -11.85 26.83 0.01
N VAL A 211 -11.35 26.01 -0.92
CA VAL A 211 -10.94 24.63 -0.61
C VAL A 211 -9.84 24.56 0.46
N LYS A 212 -9.08 25.64 0.64
CA LYS A 212 -8.02 25.71 1.66
C LYS A 212 -8.60 25.81 3.07
N ASP A 213 -9.77 26.42 3.23
CA ASP A 213 -10.45 26.54 4.52
C ASP A 213 -10.93 25.17 5.04
N ALA A 214 -11.15 24.22 4.14
CA ALA A 214 -11.57 22.86 4.49
C ALA A 214 -10.41 21.93 4.88
N ILE A 215 -9.15 22.32 4.60
CA ILE A 215 -7.97 21.46 4.82
C ILE A 215 -6.95 22.08 5.77
N ALA A 216 -6.90 23.41 5.87
CA ALA A 216 -5.93 24.09 6.69
C ALA A 216 -6.17 23.76 8.18
N PRO A 217 -5.10 23.59 8.96
CA PRO A 217 -5.23 23.40 10.40
C PRO A 217 -5.71 24.69 11.06
N THR A 218 -6.30 24.57 12.26
CA THR A 218 -6.75 25.72 13.05
C THR A 218 -5.64 26.75 13.29
N ALA A 219 -4.39 26.29 13.44
CA ALA A 219 -3.23 27.16 13.54
C ALA A 219 -1.94 26.42 13.16
N LEU A 220 -0.98 27.17 12.60
CA LEU A 220 0.43 26.81 12.49
C LEU A 220 1.26 27.75 13.36
N ALA A 221 2.12 27.21 14.22
CA ALA A 221 2.98 28.02 15.08
C ALA A 221 4.45 27.58 14.99
N PHE A 222 5.29 28.50 14.51
CA PHE A 222 6.74 28.31 14.34
C PHE A 222 7.47 29.10 15.43
N LYS A 223 7.37 28.63 16.69
CA LYS A 223 7.91 29.37 17.86
C LYS A 223 9.42 29.25 18.00
N ASN A 224 9.99 28.12 17.61
CA ASN A 224 11.39 27.79 17.83
C ASN A 224 12.11 27.53 16.50
N SER A 225 13.44 27.42 16.55
CA SER A 225 14.26 27.17 15.36
C SER A 225 14.17 25.75 14.81
N ARG A 226 13.60 24.77 15.53
CA ARG A 226 13.65 23.35 15.14
C ARG A 226 12.31 22.64 15.00
N THR A 227 11.28 23.13 15.68
CA THR A 227 9.99 22.45 15.80
C THR A 227 8.86 23.44 15.51
N PHE A 228 7.71 22.90 15.14
CA PHE A 228 6.49 23.66 14.92
C PHE A 228 5.30 22.98 15.60
N GLN A 229 4.22 23.72 15.77
CA GLN A 229 2.93 23.18 16.20
C GLN A 229 1.93 23.31 15.06
N MET A 230 1.11 22.29 14.88
CA MET A 230 0.07 22.22 13.86
C MET A 230 -1.17 21.63 14.51
N GLY A 231 -2.18 22.46 14.76
CA GLY A 231 -3.29 22.07 15.64
C GLY A 231 -2.80 21.70 17.04
N GLY A 232 -3.20 20.53 17.53
CA GLY A 232 -2.81 19.98 18.83
C GLY A 232 -1.50 19.18 18.86
N ILE A 233 -0.81 18.99 17.73
CA ILE A 233 0.43 18.18 17.66
C ILE A 233 1.68 19.04 17.45
N PHE A 234 2.80 18.50 17.91
CA PHE A 234 4.14 19.00 17.63
C PHE A 234 4.71 18.27 16.41
N GLY A 235 5.35 19.00 15.51
CA GLY A 235 6.00 18.46 14.33
C GLY A 235 7.41 18.99 14.15
N ALA A 236 8.22 18.23 13.44
CA ALA A 236 9.52 18.69 12.98
C ALA A 236 9.96 17.93 11.73
N VAL A 237 10.57 18.65 10.79
CA VAL A 237 10.98 18.11 9.48
C VAL A 237 12.48 17.99 9.43
N SER A 238 12.94 16.87 8.89
CA SER A 238 14.35 16.58 8.65
C SER A 238 14.55 16.16 7.20
N PHE A 239 15.73 16.41 6.64
CA PHE A 239 16.14 15.84 5.36
C PHE A 239 17.19 14.75 5.58
N LEU A 240 17.18 13.73 4.75
CA LEU A 240 18.17 12.65 4.78
C LEU A 240 19.40 13.06 3.95
N ASN A 241 20.53 13.25 4.62
CA ASN A 241 21.83 13.47 4.01
C ASN A 241 22.48 12.11 3.70
N ILE A 242 22.44 11.71 2.44
CA ILE A 242 22.99 10.46 1.94
C ILE A 242 24.50 10.64 1.68
N THR A 243 25.31 10.23 2.65
CA THR A 243 26.79 10.25 2.57
C THR A 243 27.37 8.89 2.15
N ALA A 244 26.65 7.79 2.37
CA ALA A 244 27.07 6.45 1.98
C ALA A 244 27.24 6.28 0.47
N SER A 245 28.19 5.43 0.07
CA SER A 245 28.37 4.97 -1.32
C SER A 245 27.33 3.90 -1.71
N ASP A 246 27.02 3.02 -0.77
CA ASP A 246 26.06 1.93 -0.93
C ASP A 246 24.94 2.06 0.10
N LEU A 247 23.70 1.94 -0.37
CA LEU A 247 22.50 1.98 0.47
C LEU A 247 21.84 0.61 0.50
N SER A 248 21.26 0.27 1.66
CA SER A 248 20.45 -0.94 1.79
C SER A 248 19.01 -0.67 1.33
N ASP A 249 18.40 -1.65 0.67
CA ASP A 249 16.98 -1.65 0.30
C ASP A 249 16.03 -1.68 1.51
N GLN A 250 16.57 -1.84 2.72
CA GLN A 250 15.84 -1.79 3.98
C GLN A 250 15.69 -0.37 4.54
N LEU A 251 16.40 0.64 4.01
CA LEU A 251 16.39 1.99 4.57
C LEU A 251 14.99 2.60 4.61
N LEU A 252 14.28 2.58 3.47
CA LEU A 252 12.93 3.15 3.41
C LEU A 252 11.99 2.38 4.33
N LYS A 253 12.05 1.04 4.30
CA LYS A 253 11.25 0.17 5.17
C LYS A 253 11.44 0.50 6.65
N ASP A 254 12.68 0.62 7.12
CA ASP A 254 12.95 0.91 8.54
C ASP A 254 12.30 2.24 8.99
N PHE A 255 12.26 3.26 8.11
CA PHE A 255 11.45 4.45 8.38
C PHE A 255 9.95 4.11 8.40
N LEU A 256 9.43 3.43 7.38
CA LEU A 256 8.00 3.11 7.29
C LEU A 256 7.49 2.23 8.45
N ASP A 257 8.37 1.47 9.10
CA ASP A 257 8.07 0.60 10.24
C ASP A 257 8.11 1.30 11.60
N MET A 258 8.41 2.60 11.65
CA MET A 258 8.30 3.36 12.89
C MET A 258 6.87 3.39 13.43
N ASP A 259 6.74 3.14 14.73
CA ASP A 259 5.51 3.13 15.53
C ASP A 259 5.01 4.55 15.88
N SER A 260 5.08 5.49 14.94
CA SER A 260 4.64 6.87 15.15
C SER A 260 3.94 7.45 13.92
N SER A 261 3.11 8.47 14.14
CA SER A 261 2.55 9.25 13.03
C SER A 261 3.65 10.10 12.39
N GLN A 262 3.88 9.89 11.11
CA GLN A 262 4.94 10.54 10.36
C GLN A 262 4.65 10.51 8.86
N ILE A 263 5.36 11.37 8.13
CA ILE A 263 5.31 11.39 6.67
C ILE A 263 6.73 11.30 6.15
N VAL A 264 6.97 10.32 5.29
CA VAL A 264 8.21 10.22 4.52
C VAL A 264 7.90 10.67 3.10
N THR A 265 8.68 11.62 2.58
CA THR A 265 8.46 12.18 1.23
C THR A 265 9.75 12.14 0.44
N MET A 266 9.70 11.63 -0.79
CA MET A 266 10.81 11.64 -1.73
C MET A 266 10.43 12.42 -2.97
N HIS A 267 11.03 13.59 -3.15
CA HIS A 267 10.96 14.34 -4.40
C HIS A 267 12.06 13.85 -5.33
N ILE A 268 11.68 13.36 -6.51
CA ILE A 268 12.60 12.75 -7.46
C ILE A 268 12.47 13.48 -8.79
N GLN A 269 13.60 13.96 -9.31
CA GLN A 269 13.63 14.67 -10.58
C GLN A 269 14.65 14.05 -11.53
N SER A 270 14.19 13.61 -12.70
CA SER A 270 15.09 13.15 -13.77
C SER A 270 15.87 14.33 -14.36
N VAL A 271 17.18 14.11 -14.58
CA VAL A 271 18.07 15.04 -15.27
C VAL A 271 18.23 14.60 -16.71
N ASP A 272 18.11 15.55 -17.65
CA ASP A 272 18.42 15.28 -19.06
C ASP A 272 19.83 14.68 -19.22
N GLN A 273 19.92 13.55 -19.92
CA GLN A 273 21.14 12.74 -20.02
C GLN A 273 22.34 13.55 -20.52
N ASN A 274 22.12 14.42 -21.52
CA ASN A 274 23.18 15.24 -22.09
C ASN A 274 23.68 16.29 -21.08
N LYS A 275 22.77 16.89 -20.31
CA LYS A 275 23.13 17.81 -19.22
C LYS A 275 23.85 17.09 -18.07
N ALA A 276 23.41 15.90 -17.69
CA ALA A 276 24.04 15.08 -16.65
C ALA A 276 25.49 14.74 -17.02
N ILE A 277 25.71 14.17 -18.21
CA ILE A 277 27.04 13.82 -18.74
C ILE A 277 27.95 15.05 -18.80
N LYS A 278 27.45 16.19 -19.30
CA LYS A 278 28.24 17.43 -19.34
C LYS A 278 28.64 17.91 -17.95
N THR A 279 27.73 17.84 -16.99
CA THR A 279 27.99 18.27 -15.62
C THR A 279 29.05 17.40 -14.96
N ILE A 280 28.94 16.08 -15.09
CA ILE A 280 29.92 15.15 -14.51
C ILE A 280 31.30 15.29 -15.18
N LYS A 281 31.36 15.45 -16.51
CA LYS A 281 32.62 15.73 -17.21
C LYS A 281 33.29 17.02 -16.73
N HIS A 282 32.50 18.07 -16.50
CA HIS A 282 32.99 19.31 -15.90
C HIS A 282 33.51 19.07 -14.48
N THR A 283 32.76 18.36 -13.62
CA THR A 283 33.21 18.00 -12.27
C THR A 283 34.51 17.20 -12.27
N ILE A 284 34.67 16.23 -13.17
CA ILE A 284 35.92 15.47 -13.32
C ILE A 284 37.07 16.40 -13.71
N THR A 285 36.84 17.34 -14.61
CA THR A 285 37.86 18.32 -15.04
C THR A 285 38.29 19.23 -13.89
N GLU A 286 37.35 19.69 -13.06
CA GLU A 286 37.65 20.47 -11.86
C GLU A 286 38.40 19.64 -10.80
N LEU A 287 38.01 18.38 -10.58
CA LEU A 287 38.73 17.47 -9.68
C LEU A 287 40.16 17.19 -10.15
N ASP A 288 40.35 16.93 -11.45
CA ASP A 288 41.67 16.74 -12.05
C ASP A 288 42.51 18.02 -11.93
N ARG A 289 41.90 19.21 -12.05
CA ARG A 289 42.58 20.49 -11.79
C ARG A 289 43.00 20.63 -10.33
N SER A 290 42.11 20.36 -9.38
CA SER A 290 42.44 20.40 -7.94
C SER A 290 43.55 19.39 -7.59
N LYS A 291 43.53 18.21 -8.21
CA LYS A 291 44.59 17.20 -8.08
C LYS A 291 45.95 17.76 -8.51
N ILE A 292 46.01 18.43 -9.67
CA ILE A 292 47.22 19.04 -10.21
C ILE A 292 47.71 20.20 -9.31
N GLU A 293 46.79 21.04 -8.81
CA GLU A 293 47.14 22.13 -7.90
C GLU A 293 47.75 21.62 -6.59
N GLU A 294 47.20 20.55 -6.02
CA GLU A 294 47.72 19.95 -4.80
C GLU A 294 49.08 19.27 -5.03
N GLN A 295 49.25 18.55 -6.15
CA GLN A 295 50.55 18.00 -6.56
C GLN A 295 51.60 19.10 -6.75
N LYS A 296 51.24 20.25 -7.35
CA LYS A 296 52.14 21.40 -7.48
C LYS A 296 52.53 22.00 -6.13
N LYS A 297 51.63 22.03 -5.15
CA LYS A 297 51.95 22.46 -3.78
C LYS A 297 52.89 21.47 -3.10
N ALA A 298 52.64 20.17 -3.23
CA ALA A 298 53.50 19.12 -2.66
C ALA A 298 54.94 19.23 -3.18
N VAL A 299 55.12 19.43 -4.48
CA VAL A 299 56.44 19.66 -5.11
C VAL A 299 57.13 20.92 -4.56
N ARG A 300 56.39 22.02 -4.34
CA ARG A 300 56.94 23.26 -3.76
C ARG A 300 57.29 23.13 -2.28
N ALA A 301 56.57 22.30 -1.54
CA ALA A 301 56.76 22.07 -0.12
C ALA A 301 57.74 20.92 0.21
N GLY A 302 58.17 20.15 -0.80
CA GLY A 302 59.12 19.03 -0.64
C GLY A 302 58.49 17.75 -0.07
N TYR A 303 57.17 17.61 -0.14
CA TYR A 303 56.46 16.37 0.22
C TYR A 303 56.35 15.44 -1.00
N ASP A 304 56.13 14.15 -0.73
CA ASP A 304 55.90 13.13 -1.75
C ASP A 304 54.64 13.44 -2.58
N MET A 305 54.76 13.34 -3.92
CA MET A 305 53.71 13.64 -4.89
C MET A 305 52.52 12.68 -4.80
N ASP A 306 52.74 11.50 -4.21
CA ASP A 306 51.71 10.48 -4.04
C ASP A 306 50.83 10.73 -2.80
N VAL A 307 51.18 11.71 -1.95
CA VAL A 307 50.36 12.15 -0.81
C VAL A 307 49.27 13.09 -1.32
N LEU A 308 48.27 12.51 -1.97
CA LEU A 308 47.01 13.16 -2.31
C LEU A 308 46.01 12.99 -1.16
N PRO A 309 45.17 14.01 -0.86
CA PRO A 309 44.06 13.83 0.05
C PRO A 309 43.21 12.64 -0.40
N SER A 310 42.98 11.67 0.49
CA SER A 310 42.23 10.45 0.20
C SER A 310 40.89 10.74 -0.44
N ASP A 311 40.20 11.76 0.06
CA ASP A 311 38.89 12.20 -0.40
C ASP A 311 38.92 12.61 -1.88
N LEU A 312 39.96 13.33 -2.31
CA LEU A 312 40.08 13.82 -3.68
C LEU A 312 40.31 12.67 -4.67
N ALA A 313 41.06 11.64 -4.25
CA ALA A 313 41.25 10.43 -5.04
C ALA A 313 39.94 9.61 -5.15
N THR A 314 39.22 9.45 -4.04
CA THR A 314 37.94 8.72 -3.99
C THR A 314 36.88 9.42 -4.84
N TYR A 315 36.65 10.73 -4.64
CA TYR A 315 35.68 11.50 -5.44
C TYR A 315 35.99 11.47 -6.94
N GLY A 316 37.27 11.51 -7.32
CA GLY A 316 37.69 11.40 -8.72
C GLY A 316 37.41 10.04 -9.33
N ARG A 317 37.54 8.96 -8.55
CA ARG A 317 37.21 7.59 -8.98
C ARG A 317 35.69 7.43 -9.13
N ASP A 318 34.92 7.87 -8.15
CA ASP A 318 33.47 7.74 -8.13
C ASP A 318 32.82 8.54 -9.26
N ALA A 319 33.30 9.76 -9.53
CA ALA A 319 32.82 10.57 -10.64
C ALA A 319 33.06 9.90 -12.01
N LYS A 320 34.20 9.20 -12.18
CA LYS A 320 34.51 8.44 -13.40
C LYS A 320 33.65 7.18 -13.52
N ALA A 321 33.38 6.49 -12.41
CA ALA A 321 32.47 5.35 -12.38
C ALA A 321 31.04 5.78 -12.77
N LEU A 322 30.53 6.83 -12.13
CA LEU A 322 29.21 7.42 -12.44
C LEU A 322 29.10 7.84 -13.91
N LEU A 323 30.15 8.45 -14.49
CA LEU A 323 30.16 8.79 -15.91
C LEU A 323 30.05 7.55 -16.80
N LYS A 324 30.75 6.47 -16.45
CA LYS A 324 30.71 5.21 -17.20
C LYS A 324 29.31 4.60 -17.14
N GLU A 325 28.69 4.54 -15.96
CA GLU A 325 27.34 4.00 -15.76
C GLU A 325 26.31 4.73 -16.62
N LEU A 326 26.28 6.07 -16.57
CA LEU A 326 25.39 6.90 -17.38
C LEU A 326 25.61 6.75 -18.89
N GLN A 327 26.82 6.41 -19.34
CA GLN A 327 27.12 6.24 -20.76
C GLN A 327 26.87 4.81 -21.28
N SER A 328 26.88 3.80 -20.41
CA SER A 328 26.97 2.39 -20.85
C SER A 328 25.90 1.46 -20.27
N GLN A 329 25.15 1.84 -19.25
CA GLN A 329 24.24 0.93 -18.51
C GLN A 329 22.76 1.35 -18.52
N ASN A 330 22.34 2.19 -19.47
CA ASN A 330 20.97 2.74 -19.54
C ASN A 330 20.51 3.41 -18.21
N GLU A 331 21.48 3.89 -17.44
CA GLU A 331 21.27 4.61 -16.19
C GLU A 331 20.92 6.07 -16.46
N ARG A 332 19.90 6.58 -15.79
CA ARG A 332 19.60 8.00 -15.70
C ARG A 332 20.08 8.59 -14.38
N MET A 333 20.36 9.89 -14.42
CA MET A 333 20.66 10.65 -13.21
C MET A 333 19.36 11.26 -12.65
N PHE A 334 19.11 11.03 -11.37
CA PHE A 334 18.01 11.62 -10.62
C PHE A 334 18.54 12.57 -9.54
N LEU A 335 17.82 13.65 -9.28
CA LEU A 335 18.01 14.52 -8.12
C LEU A 335 16.93 14.16 -7.11
N VAL A 336 17.35 13.72 -5.93
CA VAL A 336 16.46 13.23 -4.88
C VAL A 336 16.55 14.13 -3.66
N THR A 337 15.39 14.54 -3.14
CA THR A 337 15.23 15.15 -1.81
C THR A 337 14.37 14.23 -0.96
N PHE A 338 14.92 13.70 0.11
CA PHE A 338 14.25 12.79 1.02
C PHE A 338 13.94 13.52 2.32
N LEU A 339 12.67 13.66 2.66
CA LEU A 339 12.17 14.36 3.84
C LEU A 339 11.48 13.38 4.79
N VAL A 340 11.68 13.60 6.08
CA VAL A 340 10.97 12.90 7.16
C VAL A 340 10.32 13.95 8.04
N LEU A 341 9.00 13.98 8.04
CA LEU A 341 8.19 14.74 8.98
C LEU A 341 7.79 13.83 10.13
N ASN A 342 8.39 14.03 11.30
CA ASN A 342 7.99 13.34 12.53
C ASN A 342 6.98 14.19 13.29
N THR A 343 6.05 13.54 13.98
CA THR A 343 5.06 14.21 14.84
C THR A 343 5.02 13.58 16.24
N GLY A 344 4.42 14.29 17.19
CA GLY A 344 4.16 13.79 18.54
C GLY A 344 3.10 14.64 19.24
N LYS A 345 2.33 14.05 20.17
CA LYS A 345 1.30 14.77 20.95
C LYS A 345 1.94 15.69 21.98
N THR A 346 3.15 15.37 22.43
CA THR A 346 3.96 16.21 23.32
C THR A 346 5.31 16.51 22.69
N GLY A 347 5.96 17.58 23.14
CA GLY A 347 7.33 17.89 22.70
C GLY A 347 8.33 16.78 23.02
N GLN A 348 8.14 16.07 24.15
CA GLN A 348 9.00 14.95 24.53
C GLN A 348 8.82 13.74 23.60
N GLU A 349 7.57 13.40 23.28
CA GLU A 349 7.25 12.33 22.31
C GLU A 349 7.82 12.64 20.93
N LEU A 350 7.70 13.90 20.47
CA LEU A 350 8.31 14.33 19.21
C LEU A 350 9.83 14.09 19.20
N GLU A 351 10.54 14.50 20.25
CA GLU A 351 12.00 14.30 20.33
C GLU A 351 12.38 12.80 20.39
N THR A 352 11.58 11.95 21.06
CA THR A 352 11.78 10.50 21.03
C THR A 352 11.62 9.93 19.63
N ASN A 353 10.55 10.29 18.91
CA ASN A 353 10.29 9.81 17.55
C ASN A 353 11.40 10.26 16.58
N VAL A 354 11.91 11.47 16.79
CA VAL A 354 13.00 12.02 15.97
C VAL A 354 14.31 11.30 16.27
N PHE A 355 14.60 11.05 17.54
CA PHE A 355 15.79 10.30 17.92
C PHE A 355 15.78 8.88 17.31
N GLN A 356 14.62 8.23 17.27
CA GLN A 356 14.44 6.96 16.55
C GLN A 356 14.72 7.11 15.04
N ALA A 357 14.16 8.13 14.39
CA ALA A 357 14.42 8.41 12.97
C ALA A 357 15.90 8.67 12.67
N VAL A 358 16.59 9.41 13.54
CA VAL A 358 18.05 9.64 13.45
C VAL A 358 18.82 8.33 13.59
N SER A 359 18.43 7.47 14.53
CA SER A 359 19.06 6.17 14.77
C SER A 359 18.91 5.24 13.54
N ILE A 360 17.76 5.28 12.87
CA ILE A 360 17.52 4.56 11.61
C ILE A 360 18.45 5.08 10.51
N ALA A 361 18.56 6.40 10.33
CA ALA A 361 19.46 6.96 9.33
C ALA A 361 20.92 6.53 9.58
N GLN A 362 21.38 6.59 10.84
CA GLN A 362 22.74 6.22 11.22
C GLN A 362 23.04 4.73 10.98
N LYS A 363 22.08 3.83 11.24
CA LYS A 363 22.19 2.40 10.94
C LYS A 363 22.52 2.15 9.46
N HIS A 364 22.03 3.00 8.56
CA HIS A 364 22.24 2.93 7.12
C HIS A 364 23.33 3.91 6.61
N ASN A 365 24.25 4.32 7.47
CA ASN A 365 25.34 5.26 7.13
C ASN A 365 24.86 6.57 6.50
N CYS A 366 23.66 7.02 6.87
CA CYS A 366 23.11 8.31 6.49
C CYS A 366 22.99 9.22 7.73
N GLU A 367 22.86 10.51 7.49
CA GLU A 367 22.61 11.48 8.55
C GLU A 367 21.23 12.11 8.34
N LEU A 368 20.44 12.22 9.41
CA LEU A 368 19.14 12.89 9.35
C LEU A 368 19.29 14.29 9.95
N CYS A 369 19.22 15.32 9.11
CA CYS A 369 19.51 16.70 9.49
C CYS A 369 18.20 17.51 9.62
N ARG A 370 18.06 18.26 10.72
CA ARG A 370 16.89 19.13 10.94
C ARG A 370 16.85 20.31 9.98
N LEU A 371 15.65 20.65 9.51
CA LEU A 371 15.39 21.86 8.71
C LEU A 371 15.19 23.08 9.62
N ASP A 372 16.27 23.51 10.26
CA ASP A 372 16.23 24.64 11.20
C ASP A 372 15.84 25.95 10.47
N PHE A 373 14.84 26.66 10.98
CA PHE A 373 14.21 27.85 10.36
C PHE A 373 13.55 27.62 8.98
N GLN A 374 13.44 26.38 8.53
CA GLN A 374 12.76 26.01 7.27
C GLN A 374 11.60 25.03 7.52
N GLN A 375 10.99 25.08 8.71
CA GLN A 375 9.99 24.10 9.13
C GLN A 375 8.71 24.22 8.29
N GLU A 376 8.29 25.45 7.98
CA GLU A 376 7.14 25.69 7.12
C GLU A 376 7.39 25.14 5.72
N GLN A 377 8.56 25.43 5.13
CA GLN A 377 8.95 24.94 3.81
C GLN A 377 9.02 23.40 3.80
N GLY A 378 9.58 22.80 4.85
CA GLY A 378 9.63 21.34 5.00
C GLY A 378 8.26 20.70 5.10
N LEU A 379 7.35 21.29 5.90
CA LEU A 379 5.98 20.78 6.05
C LEU A 379 5.22 20.89 4.72
N MET A 380 5.30 22.04 4.06
CA MET A 380 4.61 22.27 2.79
C MET A 380 5.17 21.41 1.66
N SER A 381 6.48 21.13 1.67
CA SER A 381 7.12 20.18 0.75
C SER A 381 6.74 18.73 1.04
N SER A 382 6.13 18.42 2.19
CA SER A 382 5.65 17.07 2.50
C SER A 382 4.24 16.82 1.98
N LEU A 383 3.54 17.84 1.46
CA LEU A 383 2.20 17.68 0.89
C LEU A 383 2.27 17.10 -0.53
N PRO A 384 1.27 16.31 -0.97
CA PRO A 384 1.22 15.60 -2.25
C PRO A 384 0.92 16.56 -3.42
N LEU A 385 1.84 17.49 -3.64
CA LEU A 385 1.79 18.56 -4.62
C LEU A 385 2.96 18.48 -5.60
N ALA A 386 3.95 17.60 -5.38
CA ALA A 386 5.18 17.52 -6.16
C ALA A 386 5.86 18.89 -6.32
N ASP A 387 5.87 19.68 -5.23
CA ASP A 387 6.48 21.01 -5.14
C ASP A 387 7.42 21.06 -3.93
N CYS A 388 8.70 20.78 -4.16
CA CYS A 388 9.72 20.83 -3.13
C CYS A 388 10.28 22.23 -2.98
N GLN A 389 10.10 22.83 -1.80
CA GLN A 389 10.65 24.14 -1.43
C GLN A 389 12.05 24.04 -0.79
N ILE A 390 12.55 22.82 -0.60
CA ILE A 390 13.88 22.55 -0.04
C ILE A 390 14.88 22.40 -1.19
N GLU A 391 15.95 23.19 -1.18
CA GLU A 391 16.96 23.21 -2.26
C GLU A 391 17.96 22.03 -2.18
N ILE A 392 17.96 21.30 -1.07
CA ILE A 392 18.93 20.22 -0.82
C ILE A 392 18.56 19.01 -1.66
N GLN A 393 19.46 18.62 -2.56
CA GLN A 393 19.27 17.53 -3.51
C GLN A 393 20.51 16.64 -3.58
N ARG A 394 20.30 15.33 -3.64
CA ARG A 394 21.35 14.34 -3.90
C ARG A 394 21.20 13.80 -5.31
N GLY A 395 22.27 13.88 -6.09
CA GLY A 395 22.37 13.19 -7.38
C GLY A 395 22.60 11.70 -7.18
N LEU A 396 21.70 10.87 -7.71
CA LEU A 396 21.74 9.40 -7.67
C LEU A 396 21.53 8.82 -9.08
N THR A 397 21.99 7.59 -9.31
CA THR A 397 21.63 6.82 -10.51
C THR A 397 20.23 6.21 -10.36
N THR A 398 19.72 5.59 -11.43
CA THR A 398 18.44 4.87 -11.38
C THR A 398 18.51 3.75 -10.37
N SER A 399 19.54 2.91 -10.45
CA SER A 399 19.74 1.81 -9.50
C SER A 399 19.86 2.30 -8.06
N SER A 400 20.63 3.37 -7.79
CA SER A 400 20.74 3.92 -6.44
C SER A 400 19.44 4.54 -5.91
N THR A 401 18.60 5.06 -6.81
CA THR A 401 17.27 5.60 -6.45
C THR A 401 16.26 4.48 -6.23
N ALA A 402 16.36 3.39 -7.00
CA ALA A 402 15.51 2.21 -6.90
C ALA A 402 15.69 1.44 -5.59
N ILE A 403 16.83 1.59 -4.89
CA ILE A 403 17.06 1.05 -3.54
C ILE A 403 15.95 1.48 -2.56
N PHE A 404 15.34 2.66 -2.76
CA PHE A 404 14.16 3.09 -2.01
C PHE A 404 12.90 2.39 -2.53
N VAL A 405 12.88 1.05 -2.48
CA VAL A 405 11.77 0.22 -2.93
C VAL A 405 10.55 0.54 -2.07
N PRO A 406 9.45 1.03 -2.66
CA PRO A 406 8.28 1.48 -1.90
C PRO A 406 7.43 0.32 -1.39
N PHE A 407 7.87 -0.93 -1.50
CA PHE A 407 7.09 -2.12 -1.21
C PHE A 407 7.66 -2.88 -0.01
N THR A 408 6.80 -3.22 0.95
CA THR A 408 7.18 -4.00 2.13
C THR A 408 6.38 -5.29 2.19
N THR A 409 5.14 -5.21 2.63
CA THR A 409 4.25 -6.36 2.84
C THR A 409 2.85 -6.00 2.40
N GLN A 410 2.21 -6.86 1.61
CA GLN A 410 0.84 -6.66 1.21
C GLN A 410 -0.11 -6.85 2.40
N GLU A 411 -0.99 -5.88 2.62
CA GLU A 411 -2.05 -5.98 3.61
C GLU A 411 -3.34 -6.51 2.98
N LEU A 412 -3.94 -7.50 3.64
CA LEU A 412 -5.17 -8.15 3.22
C LEU A 412 -6.31 -7.68 4.12
N PHE A 413 -6.88 -6.51 3.79
CA PHE A 413 -7.94 -5.91 4.56
C PHE A 413 -9.08 -5.40 3.67
N ASP A 414 -10.17 -6.15 3.66
CA ASP A 414 -11.42 -5.81 3.00
C ASP A 414 -12.38 -5.16 4.02
N ASN A 415 -12.90 -3.99 3.68
CA ASN A 415 -13.92 -3.27 4.46
C ASN A 415 -15.35 -3.71 4.09
N GLY A 416 -15.51 -4.91 3.54
CA GLY A 416 -16.80 -5.42 3.13
C GLY A 416 -17.67 -5.79 4.33
N LYS A 417 -19.00 -5.72 4.16
CA LYS A 417 -19.92 -6.22 5.20
C LYS A 417 -19.76 -7.72 5.46
N GLU A 418 -19.35 -8.46 4.44
CA GLU A 418 -19.20 -9.92 4.45
C GLU A 418 -17.73 -10.35 4.63
N SER A 419 -16.86 -9.44 5.06
CA SER A 419 -15.43 -9.72 5.23
C SER A 419 -15.17 -10.50 6.51
N LEU A 420 -14.48 -11.64 6.37
CA LEU A 420 -14.18 -12.56 7.47
C LEU A 420 -12.76 -12.35 7.99
N TYR A 421 -12.60 -12.52 9.30
CA TYR A 421 -11.32 -12.45 10.00
C TYR A 421 -10.53 -13.76 9.87
N TYR A 422 -9.32 -13.66 9.30
CA TYR A 422 -8.43 -14.81 9.09
C TYR A 422 -7.23 -14.84 10.04
N GLY A 423 -6.89 -13.75 10.70
CA GLY A 423 -5.76 -13.72 11.63
C GLY A 423 -5.00 -12.40 11.60
N LEU A 424 -3.75 -12.43 12.07
CA LEU A 424 -2.82 -11.32 11.94
C LEU A 424 -1.76 -11.65 10.91
N ASN A 425 -1.33 -10.64 10.16
CA ASN A 425 -0.16 -10.73 9.31
C ASN A 425 1.08 -10.93 10.19
N ALA A 426 1.88 -11.97 9.94
CA ALA A 426 3.02 -12.31 10.79
C ALA A 426 4.14 -11.25 10.79
N LEU A 427 4.22 -10.40 9.76
CA LEU A 427 5.22 -9.35 9.67
C LEU A 427 4.73 -8.02 10.22
N SER A 428 3.57 -7.55 9.74
CA SER A 428 3.04 -6.23 10.11
C SER A 428 2.18 -6.24 11.36
N ASN A 429 1.79 -7.44 11.82
CA ASN A 429 0.78 -7.67 12.84
C ASN A 429 -0.60 -7.06 12.51
N ASN A 430 -0.84 -6.57 11.29
CA ASN A 430 -2.14 -6.05 10.89
C ASN A 430 -3.20 -7.15 10.79
N LEU A 431 -4.46 -6.79 11.03
CA LEU A 431 -5.59 -7.69 10.86
C LEU A 431 -5.72 -8.13 9.40
N ILE A 432 -5.96 -9.43 9.19
CA ILE A 432 -6.32 -10.01 7.91
C ILE A 432 -7.85 -10.16 7.90
N MET A 433 -8.52 -9.34 7.10
CA MET A 433 -9.97 -9.37 6.87
C MET A 433 -10.20 -9.55 5.37
N VAL A 434 -10.88 -10.62 4.95
CA VAL A 434 -11.04 -10.93 3.52
C VAL A 434 -12.43 -11.49 3.25
N ASP A 435 -13.03 -11.06 2.14
CA ASP A 435 -14.21 -11.70 1.57
C ASP A 435 -13.80 -12.57 0.38
N ARG A 436 -13.76 -13.91 0.60
CA ARG A 436 -13.36 -14.86 -0.45
C ARG A 436 -14.31 -14.87 -1.64
N LYS A 437 -15.56 -14.44 -1.49
CA LYS A 437 -16.55 -14.43 -2.58
C LYS A 437 -16.18 -13.44 -3.68
N LYS A 438 -15.31 -12.46 -3.39
CA LYS A 438 -14.78 -11.50 -4.37
C LYS A 438 -13.58 -12.03 -5.16
N LEU A 439 -12.98 -13.13 -4.72
CA LEU A 439 -11.87 -13.75 -5.44
C LEU A 439 -12.39 -14.49 -6.68
N LYS A 440 -11.50 -14.71 -7.66
CA LYS A 440 -11.84 -15.48 -8.87
C LYS A 440 -12.34 -16.90 -8.54
N ASN A 441 -11.88 -17.46 -7.43
CA ASN A 441 -12.36 -18.72 -6.88
C ASN A 441 -12.51 -18.58 -5.35
N PRO A 442 -13.71 -18.78 -4.78
CA PRO A 442 -13.98 -18.61 -3.35
C PRO A 442 -13.55 -19.79 -2.47
N ASN A 443 -13.01 -20.86 -3.05
CA ASN A 443 -12.65 -22.08 -2.32
C ASN A 443 -11.52 -21.85 -1.30
N GLY A 444 -11.63 -22.50 -0.14
CA GLY A 444 -10.61 -22.52 0.91
C GLY A 444 -10.03 -23.92 1.13
N LEU A 445 -8.75 -23.99 1.50
CA LEU A 445 -8.06 -25.24 1.83
C LEU A 445 -7.33 -25.10 3.17
N ILE A 446 -7.70 -25.92 4.16
CA ILE A 446 -7.08 -25.95 5.49
C ILE A 446 -6.29 -27.25 5.63
N LEU A 447 -4.96 -27.16 5.61
CA LEU A 447 -4.05 -28.29 5.79
C LEU A 447 -3.27 -28.16 7.11
N GLY A 448 -2.98 -29.29 7.74
CA GLY A 448 -2.23 -29.32 8.99
C GLY A 448 -2.12 -30.71 9.58
N THR A 449 -1.12 -30.95 10.41
CA THR A 449 -0.96 -32.21 11.13
C THR A 449 -2.02 -32.35 12.25
N PRO A 450 -2.33 -33.56 12.73
CA PRO A 450 -3.17 -33.72 13.93
C PRO A 450 -2.63 -32.87 15.09
N GLY A 451 -3.50 -32.10 15.77
CA GLY A 451 -3.12 -31.18 16.84
C GLY A 451 -2.65 -29.78 16.39
N SER A 452 -2.52 -29.50 15.09
CA SER A 452 -2.05 -28.19 14.59
C SER A 452 -3.09 -27.06 14.64
N GLY A 453 -4.30 -27.32 15.15
CA GLY A 453 -5.39 -26.32 15.21
C GLY A 453 -6.28 -26.22 13.95
N LYS A 454 -6.31 -27.25 13.09
CA LYS A 454 -7.21 -27.30 11.91
C LYS A 454 -8.67 -27.08 12.28
N SER A 455 -9.20 -27.92 13.18
CA SER A 455 -10.60 -27.89 13.58
C SER A 455 -10.97 -26.60 14.30
N PHE A 456 -10.03 -26.03 15.06
CA PHE A 456 -10.22 -24.71 15.68
C PHE A 456 -10.37 -23.61 14.62
N SER A 457 -9.50 -23.59 13.61
CA SER A 457 -9.56 -22.62 12.51
C SER A 457 -10.85 -22.74 11.70
N ALA A 458 -11.27 -23.97 11.39
CA ALA A 458 -12.53 -24.24 10.71
C ALA A 458 -13.76 -23.81 11.52
N LYS A 459 -13.82 -24.16 12.83
CA LYS A 459 -14.91 -23.74 13.72
C LYS A 459 -15.01 -22.22 13.83
N ARG A 460 -13.87 -21.53 13.93
CA ARG A 460 -13.81 -20.06 13.95
C ARG A 460 -14.36 -19.47 12.66
N GLU A 461 -13.99 -20.04 11.52
CA GLU A 461 -14.46 -19.58 10.22
C GLU A 461 -15.96 -19.81 10.02
N ILE A 462 -16.47 -20.99 10.39
CA ILE A 462 -17.92 -21.31 10.40
C ILE A 462 -18.69 -20.32 11.27
N CYS A 463 -18.23 -20.09 12.51
CA CYS A 463 -18.87 -19.15 13.42
C CYS A 463 -18.85 -17.72 12.86
N ASN A 464 -17.74 -17.29 12.26
CA ASN A 464 -17.64 -15.97 11.68
C ASN A 464 -18.58 -15.79 10.47
N ALA A 465 -18.62 -16.78 9.56
CA ALA A 465 -19.56 -16.78 8.44
C ALA A 465 -21.01 -16.67 8.94
N PHE A 466 -21.41 -17.52 9.89
CA PHE A 466 -22.75 -17.48 10.48
C PHE A 466 -23.12 -16.12 11.10
N LEU A 467 -22.18 -15.43 11.76
CA LEU A 467 -22.46 -14.16 12.44
C LEU A 467 -22.52 -12.96 11.49
N VAL A 468 -21.86 -13.03 10.34
CA VAL A 468 -21.57 -11.91 9.45
C VAL A 468 -22.34 -12.00 8.13
N THR A 469 -22.64 -13.20 7.64
CA THR A 469 -23.28 -13.46 6.35
C THR A 469 -24.60 -14.19 6.52
N ASP A 470 -25.43 -14.16 5.47
CA ASP A 470 -26.66 -14.93 5.36
C ASP A 470 -26.43 -16.25 4.58
N ASP A 471 -25.20 -16.79 4.60
CA ASP A 471 -24.81 -17.96 3.82
C ASP A 471 -25.28 -19.28 4.49
N ASP A 472 -25.71 -20.26 3.68
CA ASP A 472 -26.00 -21.61 4.15
C ASP A 472 -24.71 -22.40 4.44
N ILE A 473 -24.60 -22.98 5.63
CA ILE A 473 -23.42 -23.73 6.07
C ILE A 473 -23.74 -25.22 6.19
N ILE A 474 -23.10 -26.03 5.34
CA ILE A 474 -23.24 -27.48 5.34
C ILE A 474 -21.90 -28.10 5.75
N ILE A 475 -21.93 -28.99 6.76
CA ILE A 475 -20.73 -29.61 7.32
C ILE A 475 -20.83 -31.13 7.23
N CYS A 476 -19.87 -31.74 6.54
CA CYS A 476 -19.66 -33.19 6.59
C CYS A 476 -18.66 -33.50 7.71
N ASP A 477 -19.14 -34.04 8.83
CA ASP A 477 -18.37 -34.21 10.06
C ASP A 477 -18.19 -35.70 10.44
N PRO A 478 -17.21 -36.41 9.84
CA PRO A 478 -16.96 -37.81 10.15
C PRO A 478 -16.41 -38.06 11.56
N GLU A 479 -15.82 -37.04 12.20
CA GLU A 479 -15.19 -37.14 13.53
C GLU A 479 -16.09 -36.62 14.67
N CYS A 480 -17.30 -36.14 14.35
CA CYS A 480 -18.23 -35.51 15.29
C CYS A 480 -17.62 -34.33 16.07
N GLU A 481 -16.73 -33.56 15.44
CA GLU A 481 -16.07 -32.43 16.07
C GLU A 481 -16.93 -31.16 16.08
N TYR A 482 -17.83 -31.00 15.11
CA TYR A 482 -18.58 -29.77 14.84
C TYR A 482 -20.02 -29.81 15.37
N ALA A 483 -20.58 -30.98 15.67
CA ALA A 483 -21.96 -31.12 16.18
C ALA A 483 -22.28 -30.18 17.37
N PRO A 484 -21.44 -30.05 18.42
CA PRO A 484 -21.73 -29.13 19.53
C PRO A 484 -21.79 -27.65 19.10
N LEU A 485 -21.03 -27.26 18.08
CA LEU A 485 -21.07 -25.90 17.54
C LEU A 485 -22.39 -25.68 16.79
N VAL A 486 -22.79 -26.63 15.94
CA VAL A 486 -24.04 -26.57 15.16
C VAL A 486 -25.25 -26.46 16.10
N GLU A 487 -25.32 -27.29 17.14
CA GLU A 487 -26.39 -27.23 18.15
C GLU A 487 -26.43 -25.89 18.87
N ARG A 488 -25.26 -25.33 19.22
CA ARG A 488 -25.17 -24.03 19.91
C ARG A 488 -25.62 -22.87 19.02
N LEU A 489 -25.43 -22.99 17.70
CA LEU A 489 -25.88 -22.04 16.68
C LEU A 489 -27.31 -22.32 16.19
N HIS A 490 -28.07 -23.16 16.88
CA HIS A 490 -29.44 -23.54 16.52
C HIS A 490 -29.59 -24.20 15.14
N GLY A 491 -28.52 -24.81 14.63
CA GLY A 491 -28.53 -25.60 13.41
C GLY A 491 -29.06 -27.02 13.61
N GLN A 492 -29.18 -27.75 12.49
CA GLN A 492 -29.63 -29.15 12.50
C GLN A 492 -28.44 -30.11 12.42
N VAL A 493 -28.39 -31.08 13.34
CA VAL A 493 -27.44 -32.20 13.27
C VAL A 493 -28.17 -33.45 12.76
N ILE A 494 -27.66 -34.01 11.67
CA ILE A 494 -28.15 -35.27 11.07
C ILE A 494 -27.09 -36.34 11.31
N HIS A 495 -27.39 -37.27 12.21
CA HIS A 495 -26.55 -38.42 12.52
C HIS A 495 -26.79 -39.53 11.49
N ILE A 496 -25.79 -39.78 10.65
CA ILE A 496 -25.80 -40.90 9.71
C ILE A 496 -24.98 -42.03 10.33
N SER A 497 -25.65 -43.00 10.95
CA SER A 497 -25.01 -44.18 11.51
C SER A 497 -25.94 -45.40 11.45
N PRO A 498 -25.41 -46.64 11.54
CA PRO A 498 -26.24 -47.85 11.51
C PRO A 498 -27.28 -47.92 12.63
N ALA A 499 -27.06 -47.21 13.74
CA ALA A 499 -27.97 -47.15 14.88
C ALA A 499 -28.89 -45.91 14.87
N SER A 500 -28.72 -45.01 13.90
CA SER A 500 -29.53 -43.80 13.78
C SER A 500 -30.93 -44.11 13.24
N THR A 501 -31.90 -43.29 13.60
CA THR A 501 -33.25 -43.26 13.02
C THR A 501 -33.35 -42.34 11.81
N GLN A 502 -32.26 -41.66 11.45
CA GLN A 502 -32.17 -40.76 10.31
C GLN A 502 -31.51 -41.47 9.14
N TYR A 503 -32.12 -41.38 7.96
CA TYR A 503 -31.69 -42.07 6.75
C TYR A 503 -31.66 -41.11 5.57
N ILE A 504 -30.69 -41.30 4.67
CA ILE A 504 -30.67 -40.66 3.36
C ILE A 504 -31.11 -41.72 2.36
N ASN A 505 -32.14 -41.44 1.57
CA ASN A 505 -32.56 -42.30 0.47
C ASN A 505 -31.81 -41.90 -0.82
N PRO A 506 -30.78 -42.65 -1.26
CA PRO A 506 -30.05 -42.31 -2.48
C PRO A 506 -30.90 -42.52 -3.74
N MET A 507 -32.06 -43.19 -3.61
CA MET A 507 -33.05 -43.38 -4.67
C MET A 507 -34.16 -42.33 -4.66
N ASP A 508 -34.12 -41.31 -3.80
CA ASP A 508 -35.10 -40.23 -3.87
C ASP A 508 -34.84 -39.33 -5.10
N ILE A 509 -35.87 -38.99 -5.86
CA ILE A 509 -35.77 -38.20 -7.10
C ILE A 509 -36.91 -37.19 -7.16
N ASN A 510 -36.60 -35.94 -7.53
CA ASN A 510 -37.60 -34.91 -7.80
C ASN A 510 -37.64 -34.58 -9.31
N SER A 511 -38.75 -34.00 -9.77
CA SER A 511 -38.89 -33.57 -11.17
C SER A 511 -37.93 -32.43 -11.56
N ASN A 512 -37.35 -31.74 -10.58
CA ASN A 512 -36.42 -30.62 -10.76
C ASN A 512 -34.94 -31.04 -10.64
N TYR A 513 -34.63 -32.34 -10.79
CA TYR A 513 -33.27 -32.85 -10.57
C TYR A 513 -32.25 -32.29 -11.57
N SER A 514 -32.72 -31.78 -12.71
CA SER A 514 -31.89 -31.11 -13.72
C SER A 514 -32.75 -30.20 -14.61
N GLU A 515 -32.22 -29.04 -15.01
CA GLU A 515 -32.91 -28.10 -15.92
C GLU A 515 -32.73 -28.47 -17.41
N GLU A 516 -31.73 -29.29 -17.77
CA GLU A 516 -31.33 -29.55 -19.17
C GLU A 516 -31.28 -31.05 -19.57
N ASP A 517 -30.96 -31.96 -18.65
CA ASP A 517 -30.84 -33.41 -18.86
C ASP A 517 -32.06 -34.21 -18.32
N ASN A 518 -32.25 -35.43 -18.84
CA ASN A 518 -33.26 -36.36 -18.32
C ASN A 518 -32.93 -36.74 -16.85
N PRO A 519 -33.75 -36.33 -15.85
CA PRO A 519 -33.51 -36.62 -14.43
C PRO A 519 -33.24 -38.10 -14.13
N LEU A 520 -33.90 -38.98 -14.87
CA LEU A 520 -33.80 -40.43 -14.71
C LEU A 520 -32.41 -40.96 -15.11
N ALA A 521 -31.82 -40.43 -16.18
CA ALA A 521 -30.51 -40.86 -16.66
C ALA A 521 -29.41 -40.48 -15.65
N LEU A 522 -29.41 -39.22 -15.19
CA LEU A 522 -28.48 -38.75 -14.15
C LEU A 522 -28.62 -39.55 -12.85
N LYS A 523 -29.86 -39.89 -12.47
CA LYS A 523 -30.10 -40.72 -11.30
C LYS A 523 -29.61 -42.15 -11.48
N ALA A 524 -29.79 -42.74 -12.67
CA ALA A 524 -29.25 -44.06 -12.99
C ALA A 524 -27.72 -44.07 -12.90
N ASP A 525 -27.05 -43.06 -13.46
CA ASP A 525 -25.59 -42.90 -13.37
C ASP A 525 -25.11 -42.74 -11.92
N PHE A 526 -25.83 -41.96 -11.10
CA PHE A 526 -25.52 -41.82 -9.68
C PHE A 526 -25.68 -43.13 -8.91
N VAL A 527 -26.79 -43.86 -9.10
CA VAL A 527 -27.04 -45.16 -8.46
C VAL A 527 -26.00 -46.19 -8.91
N LEU A 528 -25.63 -46.17 -10.18
CA LEU A 528 -24.55 -47.01 -10.72
C LEU A 528 -23.23 -46.72 -10.00
N SER A 529 -22.85 -45.44 -9.91
CA SER A 529 -21.63 -44.98 -9.23
C SER A 529 -21.63 -45.36 -7.74
N LEU A 530 -22.79 -45.26 -7.08
CA LEU A 530 -22.96 -45.68 -5.70
C LEU A 530 -22.78 -47.20 -5.55
N CYS A 531 -23.38 -48.01 -6.42
CA CYS A 531 -23.19 -49.46 -6.43
C CYS A 531 -21.72 -49.83 -6.70
N GLU A 532 -21.02 -49.10 -7.58
CA GLU A 532 -19.59 -49.30 -7.83
C GLU A 532 -18.75 -49.06 -6.57
N LEU A 533 -19.00 -47.94 -5.88
CA LEU A 533 -18.32 -47.59 -4.63
C LEU A 533 -18.58 -48.61 -3.51
N VAL A 534 -19.83 -49.08 -3.37
CA VAL A 534 -20.22 -50.04 -2.33
C VAL A 534 -19.65 -51.44 -2.58
N VAL A 535 -19.60 -51.91 -3.83
CA VAL A 535 -19.09 -53.26 -4.15
C VAL A 535 -17.59 -53.38 -3.89
N GLY A 536 -16.82 -52.29 -3.99
CA GLY A 536 -15.50 -52.13 -3.36
C GLY A 536 -14.43 -53.20 -3.66
N GLY A 537 -14.61 -54.00 -4.71
CA GLY A 537 -13.74 -55.12 -5.06
C GLY A 537 -12.64 -54.77 -6.07
N LYS A 538 -11.57 -55.59 -6.15
CA LYS A 538 -10.46 -55.41 -7.11
C LYS A 538 -10.90 -55.34 -8.59
N GLU A 539 -12.06 -55.90 -8.92
CA GLU A 539 -12.61 -55.91 -10.28
C GLU A 539 -13.82 -54.97 -10.47
N GLY A 540 -14.32 -54.33 -9.40
CA GLY A 540 -15.52 -53.48 -9.46
C GLY A 540 -16.77 -54.21 -9.97
N LEU A 541 -17.75 -53.46 -10.50
CA LEU A 541 -18.92 -54.01 -11.19
C LEU A 541 -18.56 -54.42 -12.63
N GLN A 542 -18.95 -55.62 -13.02
CA GLN A 542 -18.76 -56.12 -14.39
C GLN A 542 -19.67 -55.34 -15.38
N PRO A 543 -19.29 -55.19 -16.66
CA PRO A 543 -20.09 -54.44 -17.65
C PRO A 543 -21.55 -54.95 -17.78
N VAL A 544 -21.74 -56.25 -17.62
CA VAL A 544 -23.08 -56.88 -17.64
C VAL A 544 -23.91 -56.43 -16.44
N GLU A 545 -23.31 -56.38 -15.26
CA GLU A 545 -23.97 -55.95 -14.02
C GLU A 545 -24.35 -54.47 -14.08
N LYS A 546 -23.45 -53.62 -14.63
CA LYS A 546 -23.73 -52.20 -14.87
C LYS A 546 -24.96 -52.01 -15.77
N THR A 547 -25.02 -52.75 -16.87
CA THR A 547 -26.16 -52.72 -17.81
C THR A 547 -27.47 -53.19 -17.15
N VAL A 548 -27.39 -54.18 -16.27
CA VAL A 548 -28.56 -54.68 -15.53
C VAL A 548 -29.05 -53.63 -14.52
N ILE A 549 -28.14 -53.01 -13.75
CA ILE A 549 -28.47 -51.96 -12.78
C ILE A 549 -29.13 -50.79 -13.48
N ASP A 550 -28.54 -50.27 -14.56
CA ASP A 550 -29.08 -49.16 -15.34
C ASP A 550 -30.52 -49.45 -15.82
N ARG A 551 -30.75 -50.61 -16.44
CA ARG A 551 -32.08 -51.00 -16.90
C ARG A 551 -33.08 -51.14 -15.75
N CYS A 552 -32.66 -51.70 -14.62
CA CYS A 552 -33.52 -51.87 -13.45
C CYS A 552 -33.93 -50.51 -12.85
N VAL A 553 -32.99 -49.56 -12.76
CA VAL A 553 -33.28 -48.20 -12.27
C VAL A 553 -34.35 -47.54 -13.14
N HIS A 554 -34.24 -47.64 -14.46
CA HIS A 554 -35.25 -47.11 -15.39
C HIS A 554 -36.63 -47.74 -15.22
N VAL A 555 -36.70 -49.05 -14.94
CA VAL A 555 -37.97 -49.77 -14.71
C VAL A 555 -38.61 -49.37 -13.38
N ILE A 556 -37.80 -49.19 -12.33
CA ILE A 556 -38.28 -48.83 -10.98
C ILE A 556 -38.93 -47.44 -11.00
N TYR A 557 -38.25 -46.43 -11.55
CA TYR A 557 -38.78 -45.08 -11.58
C TYR A 557 -39.87 -44.86 -12.63
N ARG A 558 -40.03 -45.74 -13.64
CA ARG A 558 -41.10 -45.62 -14.64
C ARG A 558 -42.48 -45.47 -14.00
N LYS A 559 -42.77 -46.28 -12.97
CA LYS A 559 -44.03 -46.21 -12.22
C LYS A 559 -44.20 -44.91 -11.44
N TYR A 560 -43.11 -44.37 -10.90
CA TYR A 560 -43.10 -43.10 -10.18
C TYR A 560 -43.40 -41.92 -11.11
N PHE A 561 -42.79 -41.89 -12.30
CA PHE A 561 -43.09 -40.86 -13.31
C PHE A 561 -44.47 -41.01 -13.96
N GLU A 562 -45.04 -42.22 -14.00
CA GLU A 562 -46.41 -42.47 -14.44
C GLU A 562 -47.47 -41.93 -13.46
N ASN A 563 -47.16 -41.90 -12.15
CA ASN A 563 -48.04 -41.34 -11.12
C ASN A 563 -47.25 -40.79 -9.92
N PRO A 564 -46.74 -39.55 -10.00
CA PRO A 564 -45.86 -38.99 -8.98
C PRO A 564 -46.65 -38.70 -7.70
N THR A 565 -46.39 -39.48 -6.65
CA THR A 565 -46.88 -39.23 -5.29
C THR A 565 -45.73 -38.72 -4.43
N PRO A 566 -45.91 -37.64 -3.64
CA PRO A 566 -44.93 -37.27 -2.62
C PRO A 566 -44.76 -38.43 -1.63
N GLU A 567 -43.52 -38.69 -1.19
CA GLU A 567 -43.23 -39.63 -0.08
C GLU A 567 -43.80 -39.14 1.26
#